data_AF-A0A7Y0Q4R5-F1
#
_entry.id   AF-A0A7Y0Q4R5-F1
#
_cell.length_a   1.000
_cell.length_b   1.000
_cell.length_c   1.000
_cell.angle_alpha   90.00
_cell.angle_beta   90.00
_cell.angle_gamma   90.00
#
_symmetry.space_group_name_H-M   'P 1'
#
loop_
_entity.id
_entity.type
_entity.pdbx_description
1 polymer ?
#
loop_
_entity_poly.entity_id
_entity_poly.type
_entity_poly.pdbx_seq_one_letter_code
_entity_poly.pdbx_strand_id
1 'polypeptide(L)'
;MVRATTSTEIGINKTRELRRGALAGRTVALILSTVWLIVAAYPILYILMTSFRSQNGYLTGQPWLPPTHPTTSNFSAVVQAGFLHAFLNSAIVSVITVILMIAFALFLSYVIVRTRARVVKTIFNVFLVGLAVPIQAAIIPVYILIVRIGLYDTLMGMVLPMVAFGLPLTVLIFTNFVRDIPNELYEGFS
;
A
#
# COMPACT_ATOMS: atom_id res chain seq x y z
N MET A 1 -25.06 51.27 35.63
CA MET A 1 -23.73 51.09 35.01
C MET A 1 -23.01 49.79 35.42
N VAL A 2 -23.56 48.95 36.31
CA VAL A 2 -22.88 47.74 36.88
C VAL A 2 -23.14 46.44 36.09
N ARG A 3 -24.08 46.41 35.13
CA ARG A 3 -24.52 45.18 34.45
C ARG A 3 -23.72 44.78 33.19
N ALA A 4 -22.81 45.63 32.72
CA ALA A 4 -22.06 45.42 31.47
C ALA A 4 -20.70 44.71 31.68
N THR A 5 -20.14 44.75 32.88
CA THR A 5 -18.86 44.11 33.22
C THR A 5 -18.99 42.59 33.38
N THR A 6 -20.09 42.10 33.97
CA THR A 6 -20.31 40.66 34.22
C THR A 6 -20.47 39.84 32.94
N SER A 7 -21.13 40.37 31.91
CA SER A 7 -21.32 39.66 30.63
C SER A 7 -20.03 39.50 29.84
N THR A 8 -19.09 40.43 30.01
CA THR A 8 -17.78 40.42 29.33
C THR A 8 -16.83 39.41 29.98
N GLU A 9 -16.81 39.32 31.32
CA GLU A 9 -15.99 38.34 32.04
C GLU A 9 -16.43 36.89 31.80
N ILE A 10 -17.74 36.64 31.71
CA ILE A 10 -18.28 35.29 31.44
C ILE A 10 -17.88 34.81 30.03
N GLY A 11 -17.89 35.69 29.02
CA GLY A 11 -17.44 35.36 27.66
C GLY A 11 -15.94 35.09 27.55
N ILE A 12 -15.12 35.84 28.30
CA ILE A 12 -13.66 35.65 28.36
C ILE A 12 -13.29 34.34 29.06
N ASN A 13 -14.03 33.94 30.10
CA ASN A 13 -13.72 32.71 30.83
C ASN A 13 -14.09 31.46 30.02
N LYS A 14 -15.25 31.47 29.35
CA LYS A 14 -15.70 30.37 28.48
C LYS A 14 -14.77 30.15 27.27
N THR A 15 -14.25 31.23 26.68
CA THR A 15 -13.27 31.13 25.58
C THR A 15 -11.90 30.62 26.06
N ARG A 16 -11.47 30.95 27.29
CA ARG A 16 -10.24 30.40 27.89
C ARG A 16 -10.35 28.91 28.21
N GLU A 17 -11.48 28.44 28.72
CA GLU A 17 -11.70 27.01 28.99
C GLU A 17 -11.76 26.16 27.71
N LEU A 18 -12.46 26.63 26.67
CA LEU A 18 -12.49 25.95 25.37
C LEU A 18 -11.11 25.87 24.72
N ARG A 19 -10.29 26.93 24.84
CA ARG A 19 -8.90 26.93 24.35
C ARG A 19 -7.99 26.02 25.18
N ARG A 20 -8.16 25.94 26.50
CA ARG A 20 -7.39 25.01 27.36
C ARG A 20 -7.74 23.55 27.07
N GLY A 21 -9.02 23.22 26.86
CA GLY A 21 -9.45 21.87 26.44
C GLY A 21 -8.89 21.49 25.06
N ALA A 22 -8.91 22.42 24.11
CA ALA A 22 -8.32 22.21 22.78
C ALA A 22 -6.79 22.08 22.81
N LEU A 23 -6.10 22.85 23.67
CA LEU A 23 -4.65 22.75 23.86
C LEU A 23 -4.25 21.45 24.55
N ALA A 24 -4.97 21.03 25.59
CA ALA A 24 -4.75 19.75 26.26
C ALA A 24 -5.00 18.57 25.31
N GLY A 25 -6.09 18.62 24.52
CA GLY A 25 -6.37 17.62 23.49
C GLY A 25 -5.29 17.56 22.42
N ARG A 26 -4.76 18.72 21.99
CA ARG A 26 -3.63 18.79 21.04
C ARG A 26 -2.35 18.22 21.63
N THR A 27 -2.02 18.53 22.89
CA THR A 27 -0.82 17.99 23.55
C THR A 27 -0.91 16.48 23.73
N VAL A 28 -2.06 15.96 24.15
CA VAL A 28 -2.30 14.52 24.25
C VAL A 28 -2.19 13.85 22.87
N ALA A 29 -2.82 14.42 21.84
CA ALA A 29 -2.72 13.91 20.48
C ALA A 29 -1.27 13.91 19.96
N LEU A 30 -0.51 14.97 20.25
CA LEU A 30 0.91 15.04 19.91
C LEU A 30 1.71 13.95 20.61
N ILE A 31 1.57 13.80 21.93
CA ILE A 31 2.27 12.77 22.70
C ILE A 31 1.94 11.37 22.17
N LEU A 32 0.65 11.07 21.97
CA LEU A 32 0.21 9.78 21.43
C LEU A 32 0.75 9.54 20.02
N SER A 33 0.72 10.56 19.15
CA SER A 33 1.27 10.46 17.80
C SER A 33 2.79 10.25 17.79
N THR A 34 3.52 10.89 18.70
CA THR A 34 4.97 10.72 18.86
C THR A 34 5.31 9.33 19.38
N VAL A 35 4.59 8.85 20.39
CA VAL A 35 4.76 7.48 20.90
C VAL A 35 4.47 6.46 19.80
N TRP A 36 3.38 6.65 19.06
CA TRP A 36 3.03 5.80 17.93
C TRP A 36 4.11 5.82 16.84
N LEU A 37 4.64 7.00 16.50
CA LEU A 37 5.73 7.14 15.54
C LEU A 37 6.95 6.34 15.98
N ILE A 38 7.33 6.39 17.27
CA ILE A 38 8.47 5.64 17.80
C ILE A 38 8.21 4.12 17.68
N VAL A 39 7.03 3.67 18.09
CA VAL A 39 6.65 2.24 18.00
C VAL A 39 6.65 1.75 16.55
N ALA A 40 6.12 2.55 15.63
CA ALA A 40 6.08 2.22 14.20
C ALA A 40 7.46 2.29 13.54
N ALA A 41 8.33 3.22 13.95
CA ALA A 41 9.68 3.36 13.43
C ALA A 41 10.67 2.33 14.02
N TYR A 42 10.38 1.79 15.20
CA TYR A 42 11.28 0.88 15.91
C TYR A 42 11.71 -0.34 15.07
N PRO A 43 10.82 -1.09 14.38
CA PRO A 43 11.24 -2.20 13.52
C PRO A 43 12.19 -1.79 12.39
N ILE A 44 12.00 -0.60 11.82
CA ILE A 44 12.87 -0.06 10.76
C ILE A 44 14.24 0.27 11.33
N LEU A 45 14.28 0.96 12.47
CA LEU A 45 15.52 1.26 13.19
C LEU A 45 16.25 -0.02 13.60
N TYR A 46 15.51 -1.03 14.04
CA TYR A 46 16.05 -2.34 14.40
C TYR A 46 16.71 -3.02 13.20
N ILE A 47 16.02 -3.10 12.06
CA ILE A 47 16.58 -3.66 10.82
C ILE A 47 17.85 -2.88 10.43
N LEU A 48 17.82 -1.55 10.49
CA LEU A 48 18.97 -0.72 10.18
C LEU A 48 20.16 -1.03 11.10
N MET A 49 19.95 -1.07 12.42
CA MET A 49 20.99 -1.42 13.39
C MET A 49 21.56 -2.83 13.16
N THR A 50 20.69 -3.80 12.85
CA THR A 50 21.13 -5.18 12.57
C THR A 50 21.88 -5.31 11.26
N SER A 51 21.60 -4.48 10.25
CA SER A 51 22.30 -4.52 8.96
C SER A 51 23.81 -4.21 9.09
N PHE A 52 24.20 -3.46 10.13
CA PHE A 52 25.59 -3.17 10.46
C PHE A 52 26.22 -4.13 11.49
N ARG A 53 25.51 -5.17 11.96
CA ARG A 53 26.07 -6.15 12.92
C ARG A 53 26.87 -7.23 12.21
N SER A 54 28.00 -7.65 12.78
CA SER A 54 28.66 -8.88 12.33
C SER A 54 27.81 -10.11 12.66
N GLN A 55 27.98 -11.21 11.93
CA GLN A 55 27.28 -12.47 12.19
C GLN A 55 27.42 -12.92 13.66
N ASN A 56 28.64 -12.84 14.20
CA ASN A 56 28.89 -13.18 15.60
C ASN A 56 28.18 -12.20 16.55
N GLY A 57 28.26 -10.89 16.29
CA GLY A 57 27.58 -9.87 17.11
C GLY A 57 26.05 -9.89 17.01
N TYR A 58 25.48 -10.55 16.00
CA TYR A 58 24.05 -10.86 15.92
C TYR A 58 23.68 -12.08 16.78
N LEU A 59 24.50 -13.14 16.76
CA LEU A 59 24.22 -14.40 17.45
C LEU A 59 24.49 -14.36 18.97
N THR A 60 25.50 -13.60 19.40
CA THR A 60 25.93 -13.54 20.81
C THR A 60 25.61 -12.22 21.48
N GLY A 61 25.32 -11.19 20.69
CA GLY A 61 25.05 -9.84 21.19
C GLY A 61 23.62 -9.66 21.66
N GLN A 62 23.41 -8.59 22.43
CA GLN A 62 22.07 -8.22 22.89
C GLN A 62 21.29 -7.54 21.75
N PRO A 63 20.09 -8.02 21.38
CA PRO A 63 19.40 -7.58 20.14
C PRO A 63 19.03 -6.09 20.13
N TRP A 64 18.63 -5.55 21.28
CA TRP A 64 18.05 -4.21 21.42
C TRP A 64 19.07 -3.07 21.57
N LEU A 65 20.36 -3.37 21.73
CA LEU A 65 21.41 -2.35 21.81
C LEU A 65 21.94 -1.97 20.41
N PRO A 66 22.60 -0.80 20.24
CA PRO A 66 23.37 -0.52 19.03
C PRO A 66 24.56 -1.50 18.86
N PRO A 67 25.01 -1.78 17.63
CA PRO A 67 26.20 -2.61 17.41
C PRO A 67 27.44 -1.97 18.03
N THR A 68 28.22 -2.76 18.78
CA THR A 68 29.50 -2.31 19.38
C THR A 68 30.60 -2.10 18.34
N HIS A 69 30.60 -2.93 17.28
CA HIS A 69 31.52 -2.84 16.15
C HIS A 69 30.71 -2.88 14.84
N PRO A 70 30.26 -1.72 14.32
CA PRO A 70 29.52 -1.67 13.07
C PRO A 70 30.41 -2.11 11.89
N THR A 71 29.89 -2.98 11.04
CA THR A 71 30.56 -3.49 9.83
C THR A 71 29.68 -3.34 8.60
N THR A 72 30.30 -3.17 7.43
CA THR A 72 29.61 -3.14 6.14
C THR A 72 29.69 -4.47 5.38
N SER A 73 30.29 -5.50 5.98
CA SER A 73 30.50 -6.82 5.36
C SER A 73 29.21 -7.50 4.88
N ASN A 74 28.08 -7.22 5.54
CA ASN A 74 26.80 -7.79 5.13
C ASN A 74 26.34 -7.25 3.77
N PHE A 75 26.62 -5.97 3.48
CA PHE A 75 26.25 -5.38 2.20
C PHE A 75 27.05 -5.99 1.05
N SER A 76 28.37 -6.17 1.22
CA SER A 76 29.19 -6.83 0.20
C SER A 76 28.81 -8.30 0.03
N ALA A 77 28.51 -9.02 1.10
CA ALA A 77 28.05 -10.41 1.04
C ALA A 77 26.74 -10.55 0.24
N VAL A 78 25.77 -9.67 0.47
CA VAL A 78 24.47 -9.68 -0.24
C VAL A 78 24.65 -9.37 -1.73
N VAL A 79 25.50 -8.39 -2.07
CA VAL A 79 25.82 -8.07 -3.47
C VAL A 79 26.47 -9.26 -4.18
N GLN A 80 27.44 -9.93 -3.53
CA GLN A 80 28.10 -11.12 -4.08
C GLN A 80 27.15 -12.32 -4.20
N ALA A 81 26.14 -12.42 -3.33
CA ALA A 81 25.11 -13.45 -3.38
C ALA A 81 24.08 -13.26 -4.52
N GLY A 82 24.28 -12.29 -5.42
CA GLY A 82 23.41 -12.08 -6.58
C GLY A 82 22.17 -11.22 -6.28
N PHE A 83 22.17 -10.46 -5.18
CA PHE A 83 21.04 -9.60 -4.82
C PHE A 83 20.62 -8.63 -5.93
N LEU A 84 21.57 -8.05 -6.66
CA LEU A 84 21.26 -7.11 -7.74
C LEU A 84 20.40 -7.78 -8.82
N HIS A 85 20.68 -9.04 -9.15
CA HIS A 85 19.90 -9.78 -10.14
C HIS A 85 18.48 -10.07 -9.62
N ALA A 86 18.35 -10.52 -8.38
CA ALA A 86 17.05 -10.73 -7.75
C ALA A 86 16.23 -9.43 -7.62
N PHE A 87 16.90 -8.32 -7.32
CA PHE A 87 16.32 -6.99 -7.25
C PHE A 87 15.81 -6.53 -8.62
N LEU A 88 16.63 -6.66 -9.67
CA LEU A 88 16.24 -6.33 -11.04
C LEU A 88 15.07 -7.18 -11.52
N ASN A 89 15.07 -8.48 -11.25
CA ASN A 89 13.93 -9.36 -11.57
C ASN A 89 12.64 -8.88 -10.89
N SER A 90 12.72 -8.52 -9.60
CA SER A 90 11.57 -8.00 -8.86
C SER A 90 11.07 -6.67 -9.41
N ALA A 91 11.98 -5.77 -9.78
CA ALA A 91 11.64 -4.49 -10.41
C ALA A 91 10.97 -4.69 -11.78
N ILE A 92 11.52 -5.56 -12.63
CA ILE A 92 10.97 -5.91 -13.94
C ILE A 92 9.57 -6.50 -13.80
N VAL A 93 9.39 -7.51 -12.93
CA VAL A 93 8.09 -8.13 -12.68
C VAL A 93 7.08 -7.10 -12.18
N SER A 94 7.47 -6.23 -11.26
CA SER A 94 6.58 -5.20 -10.70
C SER A 94 6.14 -4.21 -11.77
N VAL A 95 7.07 -3.67 -12.56
CA VAL A 95 6.79 -2.69 -13.62
C VAL A 95 5.88 -3.29 -14.69
N ILE A 96 6.21 -4.49 -15.19
CA ILE A 96 5.41 -5.16 -16.23
C ILE A 96 4.00 -5.45 -15.71
N THR A 97 3.88 -5.96 -14.48
CA THR A 97 2.59 -6.27 -13.86
C THR A 97 1.71 -5.02 -13.77
N VAL A 98 2.27 -3.90 -13.28
CA VAL A 98 1.54 -2.63 -13.16
C VAL A 98 1.10 -2.12 -14.53
N ILE A 99 1.98 -2.12 -15.52
CA ILE A 99 1.66 -1.65 -16.88
C ILE A 99 0.52 -2.47 -17.47
N LEU A 100 0.59 -3.80 -17.39
CA LEU A 100 -0.46 -4.69 -17.90
C LEU A 100 -1.79 -4.46 -17.18
N MET A 101 -1.77 -4.37 -15.85
CA MET A 101 -2.98 -4.12 -15.05
C MET A 101 -3.64 -2.79 -15.42
N ILE A 102 -2.85 -1.71 -15.57
CA ILE A 102 -3.37 -0.40 -15.98
C ILE A 102 -3.95 -0.48 -17.39
N ALA A 103 -3.21 -1.07 -18.35
CA ALA A 103 -3.67 -1.18 -19.73
C ALA A 103 -5.01 -1.91 -19.83
N PHE A 104 -5.12 -3.11 -19.23
CA PHE A 104 -6.37 -3.87 -19.22
C PHE A 104 -7.48 -3.16 -18.44
N ALA A 105 -7.16 -2.54 -17.30
CA ALA A 105 -8.15 -1.82 -16.51
C ALA A 105 -8.74 -0.63 -17.25
N LEU A 106 -7.93 0.12 -18.01
CA LEU A 106 -8.40 1.21 -18.86
C LEU A 106 -9.40 0.70 -19.92
N PHE A 107 -9.06 -0.36 -20.64
CA PHE A 107 -9.95 -0.93 -21.66
C PHE A 107 -11.25 -1.49 -21.06
N LEU A 108 -11.15 -2.28 -20.00
CA LEU A 108 -12.33 -2.89 -19.36
C LEU A 108 -13.22 -1.82 -18.71
N SER A 109 -12.65 -0.89 -17.96
CA SER A 109 -13.43 0.14 -17.26
C SER A 109 -14.22 1.01 -18.24
N TYR A 110 -13.63 1.41 -19.37
CA TYR A 110 -14.33 2.15 -20.40
C TYR A 110 -15.56 1.39 -20.92
N VAL A 111 -15.39 0.11 -21.29
CA VAL A 111 -16.49 -0.75 -21.77
C VAL A 111 -17.56 -0.91 -20.70
N ILE A 112 -17.17 -1.14 -19.44
CA ILE A 112 -18.10 -1.34 -18.32
C ILE A 112 -18.93 -0.09 -18.03
N VAL A 113 -18.33 1.10 -18.09
CA VAL A 113 -19.03 2.36 -17.78
C VAL A 113 -19.93 2.79 -18.93
N ARG A 114 -19.47 2.68 -20.17
CA ARG A 114 -20.14 3.25 -21.34
C ARG A 114 -21.15 2.31 -21.99
N THR A 115 -21.05 1.00 -21.76
CA THR A 115 -21.96 0.01 -22.34
C THR A 115 -23.19 -0.22 -21.45
N ARG A 116 -24.39 0.03 -21.98
CA ARG A 116 -25.67 -0.17 -21.26
C ARG A 116 -26.19 -1.61 -21.26
N ALA A 117 -25.42 -2.58 -21.76
CA ALA A 117 -25.85 -3.96 -21.89
C ALA A 117 -25.86 -4.69 -20.54
N ARG A 118 -26.95 -5.40 -20.23
CA ARG A 118 -27.09 -6.19 -18.99
C ARG A 118 -25.99 -7.26 -18.86
N VAL A 119 -25.54 -7.83 -19.97
CA VAL A 119 -24.46 -8.84 -20.01
C VAL A 119 -23.16 -8.27 -19.45
N VAL A 120 -22.78 -7.04 -19.81
CA VAL A 120 -21.55 -6.38 -19.31
C VAL A 120 -21.62 -6.18 -17.80
N LYS A 121 -22.78 -5.75 -17.27
CA LYS A 121 -22.99 -5.61 -15.82
C LYS A 121 -22.88 -6.95 -15.10
N THR A 122 -23.43 -8.03 -15.66
CA THR A 122 -23.33 -9.37 -15.07
C THR A 122 -21.89 -9.88 -15.07
N ILE A 123 -21.17 -9.75 -16.19
CA ILE A 123 -19.76 -10.16 -16.30
C ILE A 123 -18.92 -9.40 -15.27
N PHE A 124 -19.11 -8.09 -15.15
CA PHE A 124 -18.40 -7.28 -14.16
C PHE A 124 -18.68 -7.75 -12.73
N ASN A 125 -19.93 -8.04 -12.38
CA ASN A 125 -20.27 -8.55 -11.05
C ASN A 125 -19.63 -9.91 -10.77
N VAL A 126 -19.65 -10.85 -11.73
CA VAL A 126 -18.98 -12.15 -11.62
C VAL A 126 -17.46 -11.97 -11.45
N PHE A 127 -16.88 -11.03 -12.19
CA PHE A 127 -15.47 -10.69 -12.09
C PHE A 127 -15.10 -10.19 -10.68
N LEU A 128 -15.95 -9.37 -10.05
CA LEU A 128 -15.75 -8.91 -8.68
C LEU A 128 -15.89 -10.01 -7.62
N VAL A 129 -16.72 -11.03 -7.86
CA VAL A 129 -16.80 -12.20 -6.95
C VAL A 129 -15.43 -12.91 -6.86
N GLY A 130 -14.60 -12.83 -7.90
CA GLY A 130 -13.23 -13.33 -7.87
C GLY A 130 -12.36 -12.72 -6.75
N LEU A 131 -12.67 -11.51 -6.28
CA LEU A 131 -11.97 -10.88 -5.15
C LEU A 131 -12.22 -11.60 -3.81
N ALA A 132 -13.34 -12.31 -3.69
CA ALA A 132 -13.66 -13.06 -2.49
C ALA A 132 -12.86 -14.37 -2.38
N VAL A 133 -12.24 -14.81 -3.48
CA VAL A 133 -11.41 -16.01 -3.48
C VAL A 133 -10.09 -15.70 -2.78
N PRO A 134 -9.77 -16.37 -1.66
CA PRO A 134 -8.51 -16.17 -0.98
C PRO A 134 -7.37 -16.67 -1.86
N ILE A 135 -6.36 -15.82 -2.08
CA ILE A 135 -5.19 -16.17 -2.91
C ILE A 135 -4.57 -17.48 -2.42
N GLN A 136 -4.53 -17.70 -1.11
CA GLN A 136 -3.97 -18.90 -0.48
C GLN A 136 -4.63 -20.20 -0.97
N ALA A 137 -5.93 -20.18 -1.27
CA ALA A 137 -6.63 -21.36 -1.80
C ALA A 137 -6.29 -21.63 -3.27
N ALA A 138 -5.88 -20.62 -4.02
CA ALA A 138 -5.58 -20.71 -5.44
C ALA A 138 -4.08 -20.94 -5.74
N ILE A 139 -3.18 -20.84 -4.76
CA ILE A 139 -1.72 -20.99 -4.98
C ILE A 139 -1.38 -22.35 -5.60
N ILE A 140 -1.85 -23.45 -5.02
CA ILE A 140 -1.55 -24.81 -5.51
C ILE A 140 -2.04 -25.03 -6.95
N PRO A 141 -3.32 -24.78 -7.30
CA PRO A 141 -3.78 -25.00 -8.67
C PRO A 141 -3.10 -24.05 -9.67
N VAL A 142 -2.81 -22.80 -9.29
CA VAL A 142 -2.07 -21.87 -10.16
C VAL A 142 -0.65 -22.34 -10.37
N TYR A 143 0.04 -22.83 -9.34
CA TYR A 143 1.38 -23.41 -9.46
C TYR A 143 1.40 -24.57 -10.46
N ILE A 144 0.46 -25.52 -10.33
CA ILE A 144 0.33 -26.65 -11.25
C ILE A 144 0.07 -26.16 -12.69
N LEU A 145 -0.76 -25.13 -12.85
CA LEU A 145 -1.03 -24.52 -14.17
C LEU A 145 0.26 -23.95 -14.78
N ILE A 146 1.02 -23.15 -14.03
CA ILE A 146 2.29 -22.54 -14.47
C ILE A 146 3.30 -23.61 -14.92
N VAL A 147 3.40 -24.71 -14.17
CA VAL A 147 4.26 -25.84 -14.55
C VAL A 147 3.77 -26.51 -15.83
N ARG A 148 2.46 -26.77 -15.95
CA ARG A 148 1.88 -27.44 -17.14
C ARG A 148 2.04 -26.63 -18.42
N ILE A 149 1.97 -25.30 -18.34
CA ILE A 149 2.16 -24.40 -19.49
C ILE A 149 3.65 -24.08 -19.75
N GLY A 150 4.58 -24.70 -19.02
CA GLY A 150 6.02 -24.55 -19.23
C GLY A 150 6.59 -23.20 -18.81
N LEU A 151 5.88 -22.44 -17.98
CA LEU A 151 6.33 -21.14 -17.46
C LEU A 151 6.99 -21.23 -16.08
N TYR A 152 7.31 -22.44 -15.63
CA TYR A 152 8.04 -22.64 -14.39
C TYR A 152 9.44 -22.01 -14.47
N ASP A 153 9.87 -21.39 -13.37
CA ASP A 153 11.15 -20.67 -13.26
C ASP A 153 11.33 -19.53 -14.29
N THR A 154 10.23 -18.87 -14.67
CA THR A 154 10.26 -17.69 -15.56
C THR A 154 9.62 -16.48 -14.90
N LEU A 155 10.04 -15.28 -15.31
CA LEU A 155 9.41 -14.03 -14.86
C LEU A 155 7.92 -13.97 -15.24
N MET A 156 7.57 -14.47 -16.44
CA MET A 156 6.17 -14.53 -16.89
C MET A 156 5.30 -15.45 -16.03
N GLY A 157 5.89 -16.53 -15.49
CA GLY A 157 5.22 -17.40 -14.52
C GLY A 157 4.80 -16.70 -13.23
N MET A 158 5.41 -15.55 -12.91
CA MET A 158 5.00 -14.69 -11.80
C MET A 158 4.06 -13.56 -12.25
N VAL A 159 4.40 -12.89 -13.36
CA VAL A 159 3.63 -11.74 -13.89
C VAL A 159 2.17 -12.12 -14.15
N LEU A 160 1.92 -13.25 -14.83
CA LEU A 160 0.57 -13.62 -15.26
C LEU A 160 -0.39 -13.85 -14.08
N PRO A 161 -0.05 -14.65 -13.04
CA PRO A 161 -0.88 -14.74 -11.84
C PRO A 161 -1.07 -13.39 -11.14
N MET A 162 -0.02 -12.59 -11.00
CA MET A 162 -0.12 -11.30 -10.31
C MET A 162 -1.08 -10.35 -11.01
N VAL A 163 -1.03 -10.28 -12.35
CA VAL A 163 -1.99 -9.52 -13.16
C VAL A 163 -3.40 -10.10 -12.96
N ALA A 164 -3.59 -11.42 -13.11
CA ALA A 164 -4.91 -12.04 -13.01
C ALA A 164 -5.60 -11.80 -11.67
N PHE A 165 -4.88 -11.91 -10.54
CA PHE A 165 -5.44 -11.65 -9.21
C PHE A 165 -5.62 -10.17 -8.91
N GLY A 166 -4.77 -9.29 -9.44
CA GLY A 166 -4.85 -7.85 -9.22
C GLY A 166 -5.93 -7.16 -10.06
N LEU A 167 -6.23 -7.69 -11.25
CA LEU A 167 -7.12 -7.06 -12.23
C LEU A 167 -8.52 -6.72 -11.68
N PRO A 168 -9.23 -7.59 -10.92
CA PRO A 168 -10.58 -7.27 -10.44
C PRO A 168 -10.65 -6.00 -9.59
N LEU A 169 -9.66 -5.80 -8.71
CA LEU A 169 -9.59 -4.60 -7.88
C LEU A 169 -9.21 -3.38 -8.73
N THR A 170 -8.23 -3.51 -9.63
CA THR A 170 -7.80 -2.39 -10.47
C THR A 170 -8.91 -1.95 -11.43
N VAL A 171 -9.61 -2.89 -12.06
CA VAL A 171 -10.77 -2.58 -12.91
C VAL A 171 -11.87 -1.92 -12.11
N LEU A 172 -12.14 -2.37 -10.87
CA LEU A 172 -13.12 -1.71 -9.99
C LEU A 172 -12.76 -0.24 -9.71
N ILE A 173 -11.50 0.02 -9.33
CA ILE A 173 -11.00 1.37 -9.06
C ILE A 173 -11.12 2.24 -10.32
N PHE A 174 -10.65 1.76 -11.47
CA PHE A 174 -10.70 2.49 -12.73
C PHE A 174 -12.14 2.72 -13.20
N THR A 175 -13.03 1.76 -13.00
CA THR A 175 -14.46 1.90 -13.31
C THR A 175 -15.08 3.03 -12.50
N ASN A 176 -14.75 3.14 -11.22
CA ASN A 176 -15.23 4.26 -10.40
C ASN A 176 -14.65 5.59 -10.89
N PHE A 177 -13.35 5.64 -11.18
CA PHE A 177 -12.71 6.85 -11.73
C PHE A 177 -13.33 7.30 -13.06
N VAL A 178 -13.55 6.39 -14.01
CA VAL A 178 -14.15 6.70 -15.32
C VAL A 178 -15.61 7.12 -15.21
N ARG A 179 -16.35 6.67 -14.19
CA ARG A 179 -17.73 7.12 -13.90
C ARG A 179 -17.77 8.57 -13.43
N ASP A 180 -16.76 9.01 -12.71
CA ASP A 180 -16.69 10.37 -12.18
C ASP A 180 -16.40 11.42 -13.28
N ILE A 181 -15.95 10.98 -14.46
CA ILE A 181 -15.70 11.86 -15.62
C ILE A 181 -17.05 12.23 -16.27
N PRO A 182 -17.47 13.51 -16.25
CA PRO A 182 -18.74 13.95 -16.82
C PRO A 182 -18.84 13.65 -18.33
N ASN A 183 -20.03 13.27 -18.79
CA ASN A 183 -20.28 12.95 -20.21
C ASN A 183 -20.12 14.17 -21.12
N GLU A 184 -20.34 15.36 -20.59
CA GLU A 184 -20.23 16.66 -21.27
C GLU A 184 -18.81 16.95 -21.79
N LEU A 185 -17.76 16.40 -21.16
CA LEU A 185 -16.39 16.46 -21.70
C LEU A 185 -16.21 15.63 -22.98
N TYR A 186 -17.07 14.64 -23.23
CA TYR A 186 -17.04 13.83 -24.46
C TYR A 186 -17.95 14.41 -25.54
N GLU A 187 -19.11 14.96 -25.16
CA GLU A 187 -20.06 15.61 -26.08
C GLU A 187 -19.50 16.89 -26.70
N GLY A 188 -18.58 17.60 -26.03
CA GLY A 188 -17.88 18.75 -26.61
C GLY A 188 -16.92 18.41 -27.76
N PHE A 189 -16.62 17.14 -28.01
CA PHE A 189 -15.79 16.66 -29.12
C PHE A 189 -16.60 16.05 -30.29
N SER A 190 -17.93 15.94 -30.18
CA SER A 190 -18.83 15.45 -31.24
C SER A 190 -19.69 16.58 -31.80
#